data_AF-A0A952U5S1-F1
#
_entry.id   AF-A0A952U5S1-F1
#
_cell.length_a   1.000
_cell.length_b   1.000
_cell.length_c   1.000
_cell.angle_alpha   90.00
_cell.angle_beta   90.00
_cell.angle_gamma   90.00
#
_symmetry.space_group_name_H-M   'P 1'
#
loop_
_entity.id
_entity.type
_entity.pdbx_description
1 polymer ?
#
loop_
_entity_poly.entity_id
_entity_poly.type
_entity_poly.pdbx_seq_one_letter_code
_entity_poly.pdbx_strand_id
1 'polypeptide(L)' 'MSSPIPLLRKVDCIEFFVPDLEAGIAFYCAQLGQELKWRSKTAAGLGLPDSDAEIVLQTERHGLNVDLMVELGGNCVEA' A
#
# COMPACT_ATOMS: atom_id res chain seq x y z
N MET A 1 -23.76 -2.69 28.27
CA MET A 1 -22.99 -1.85 27.33
C MET A 1 -22.88 -2.62 26.04
N SER A 2 -23.09 -1.99 24.88
CA SER A 2 -22.91 -2.66 23.60
C SER A 2 -21.41 -2.79 23.29
N SER A 3 -20.99 -3.93 22.74
CA SER A 3 -19.62 -4.10 22.24
C SER A 3 -19.38 -3.21 21.01
N PRO A 4 -18.15 -2.71 20.80
CA PRO A 4 -17.83 -1.92 19.62
C PRO A 4 -17.96 -2.77 18.35
N ILE A 5 -18.40 -2.14 17.26
CA ILE A 5 -18.43 -2.74 15.93
C ILE A 5 -16.99 -2.74 15.38
N PRO A 6 -16.45 -3.85 14.87
CA PRO A 6 -15.13 -3.86 14.23
C PRO A 6 -15.13 -2.91 13.03
N LEU A 7 -14.19 -1.97 12.95
CA LEU A 7 -14.16 -0.96 11.86
C LEU A 7 -13.09 -1.23 10.79
N LEU A 8 -12.11 -2.09 11.07
CA LEU A 8 -11.13 -2.54 10.08
C LEU A 8 -11.80 -3.44 9.04
N ARG A 9 -11.53 -3.20 7.76
CA ARG A 9 -12.19 -3.87 6.63
C ARG A 9 -11.27 -4.76 5.84
N LYS A 10 -10.12 -4.23 5.43
CA LYS A 10 -9.16 -4.91 4.56
C LYS A 10 -7.80 -4.24 4.64
N VAL A 11 -6.81 -4.88 4.05
CA VAL A 11 -5.54 -4.23 3.71
C VAL A 11 -5.81 -3.22 2.62
N ASP A 12 -5.32 -2.01 2.83
CA ASP A 12 -5.35 -0.93 1.84
C ASP A 12 -4.03 -0.89 1.07
N CYS A 13 -2.90 -0.89 1.79
CA CYS A 13 -1.60 -1.02 1.14
C CYS A 13 -0.58 -1.79 1.99
N ILE A 14 0.43 -2.34 1.33
CA ILE A 14 1.63 -2.89 1.97
C ILE A 14 2.83 -2.07 1.50
N GLU A 15 3.56 -1.50 2.44
CA GLU A 15 4.75 -0.70 2.15
C GLU A 15 6.03 -1.53 2.28
N PHE A 16 6.84 -1.56 1.22
CA PHE A 16 8.18 -2.10 1.22
C PHE A 16 9.22 -0.97 1.21
N PHE A 17 10.12 -1.03 2.18
CA PHE A 17 11.38 -0.32 2.05
C PHE A 17 12.19 -0.86 0.87
N VAL A 18 12.59 0.03 -0.04
CA VAL A 18 13.60 -0.24 -1.06
C VAL A 18 14.72 0.80 -0.92
N PRO A 19 16.00 0.39 -1.00
CA PRO A 19 17.11 1.34 -0.87
C PRO A 19 17.25 2.26 -2.10
N ASP A 20 16.64 1.89 -3.23
CA ASP A 20 16.62 2.64 -4.48
C ASP A 20 15.26 2.45 -5.15
N LEU A 21 14.55 3.57 -5.38
CA LEU A 21 13.18 3.55 -5.91
C LEU A 21 13.14 3.10 -7.37
N GLU A 22 14.12 3.49 -8.19
CA GLU A 22 14.14 3.13 -9.61
C GLU A 22 14.46 1.65 -9.78
N ALA A 23 15.40 1.13 -9.00
CA ALA A 23 15.71 -0.30 -8.99
C ALA A 23 14.50 -1.12 -8.53
N GLY A 24 13.77 -0.64 -7.51
CA GLY A 24 12.52 -1.23 -7.06
C GLY A 24 11.47 -1.28 -8.16
N ILE A 25 11.16 -0.13 -8.80
CA ILE A 25 10.20 -0.06 -9.91
C ILE A 25 10.62 -0.95 -11.07
N ALA A 26 11.90 -0.95 -11.45
CA ALA A 26 12.41 -1.81 -12.53
C ALA A 26 12.20 -3.30 -12.20
N PHE A 27 12.40 -3.71 -10.95
CA PHE A 27 12.15 -5.08 -10.54
C PHE A 27 10.65 -5.41 -10.53
N TYR A 28 9.83 -4.68 -9.77
CA TYR A 28 8.42 -5.02 -9.59
C TYR A 28 7.58 -4.78 -10.85
N CYS A 29 7.82 -3.70 -11.59
CA CYS A 29 7.05 -3.40 -12.80
C CYS A 29 7.61 -4.12 -14.03
N ALA A 30 8.91 -3.97 -14.33
CA ALA A 30 9.45 -4.49 -15.59
C ALA A 30 9.75 -5.99 -15.55
N GLN A 31 10.15 -6.55 -14.41
CA GLN A 31 10.44 -7.99 -14.30
C GLN A 31 9.25 -8.80 -13.81
N LEU A 32 8.50 -8.30 -12.81
CA LEU A 32 7.34 -9.03 -12.27
C LEU A 32 6.00 -8.65 -12.93
N GLY A 33 5.94 -7.54 -13.68
CA GLY A 33 4.77 -7.13 -14.43
C GLY A 33 3.72 -6.35 -13.63
N GLN A 34 4.06 -5.81 -12.45
CA GLN A 34 3.12 -4.99 -11.67
C GLN A 34 2.80 -3.66 -12.37
N GLU A 35 1.54 -3.27 -12.32
CA GLU A 35 1.09 -1.99 -12.87
C GLU A 35 1.53 -0.84 -11.96
N LEU A 36 2.31 0.11 -12.48
CA LEU A 36 2.63 1.35 -11.79
C LEU A 36 1.41 2.29 -11.78
N LYS A 37 0.81 2.53 -10.61
CA LYS A 37 -0.37 3.39 -10.45
C LYS A 37 0.00 4.85 -10.28
N TRP A 38 0.94 5.13 -9.40
CA TRP A 38 1.41 6.48 -9.11
C TRP A 38 2.88 6.48 -8.70
N ARG A 39 3.51 7.66 -8.77
CA ARG A 39 4.90 7.86 -8.40
C ARG A 39 5.12 9.24 -7.80
N SER A 40 5.93 9.30 -6.74
CA SER A 40 6.45 10.51 -6.12
C SER A 40 7.98 10.51 -6.15
N LYS A 41 8.61 11.45 -5.42
CA LYS A 41 10.07 11.51 -5.30
C LYS A 41 10.65 10.33 -4.52
N THR A 42 9.94 9.85 -3.51
CA THR A 42 10.45 8.87 -2.53
C THR A 42 9.57 7.63 -2.40
N ALA A 43 8.48 7.54 -3.18
CA ALA A 43 7.60 6.38 -3.18
C ALA A 43 6.94 6.13 -4.55
N ALA A 44 6.43 4.92 -4.75
CA ALA A 44 5.61 4.53 -5.90
C ALA A 44 4.59 3.47 -5.50
N GLY A 45 3.34 3.66 -5.89
CA GLY A 45 2.25 2.70 -5.69
C GLY A 45 2.06 1.81 -6.90
N LEU A 46 1.95 0.52 -6.65
CA LEU A 46 1.76 -0.54 -7.63
C LEU A 46 0.43 -1.24 -7.35
N GLY A 47 -0.33 -1.55 -8.39
CA GLY A 47 -1.57 -2.29 -8.23
C GLY A 47 -1.31 -3.74 -7.82
N LEU A 48 -2.08 -4.29 -6.87
CA LEU A 48 -2.08 -5.71 -6.56
C LEU A 48 -3.22 -6.42 -7.34
N PRO A 49 -2.93 -7.44 -8.17
CA PRO A 49 -3.97 -8.15 -8.90
C PRO A 49 -5.06 -8.72 -7.99
N ASP A 50 -6.29 -8.79 -8.53
CA ASP A 50 -7.46 -9.35 -7.85
C ASP A 50 -7.93 -8.61 -6.57
N SER A 51 -7.39 -7.42 -6.30
CA SER A 51 -7.82 -6.55 -5.22
C SER A 51 -7.70 -5.08 -5.61
N ASP A 52 -8.19 -4.19 -4.75
CA ASP A 52 -7.91 -2.75 -4.82
C ASP A 52 -6.79 -2.31 -3.87
N ALA A 53 -6.06 -3.26 -3.28
CA ALA A 53 -4.91 -2.94 -2.45
C ALA A 53 -3.69 -2.57 -3.31
N GLU A 54 -2.79 -1.79 -2.73
CA GLU A 54 -1.55 -1.38 -3.37
C GLU A 54 -0.31 -2.03 -2.73
N ILE A 55 0.73 -2.24 -3.53
CA ILE A 55 2.10 -2.39 -3.04
C ILE A 55 2.77 -1.02 -3.17
N VAL A 56 3.25 -0.47 -2.07
CA VAL A 56 3.97 0.80 -2.07
C VAL A 56 5.46 0.55 -1.89
N LEU A 57 6.28 0.90 -2.87
CA LEU A 57 7.72 0.95 -2.72
C LEU A 57 8.10 2.32 -2.17
N GLN A 58 8.89 2.40 -1.11
CA GLN A 58 9.35 3.69 -0.56
C GLN A 58 10.77 3.63 0.02
N THR A 59 11.45 4.77 0.08
CA THR A 59 12.88 4.85 0.41
C THR A 59 13.20 5.47 1.77
N GLU A 60 12.20 5.82 2.58
CA GLU A 60 12.40 6.64 3.79
C GLU A 60 12.27 5.84 5.09
N ARG A 61 11.26 4.97 5.20
CA ARG A 61 10.96 4.17 6.40
C ARG A 61 11.55 2.78 6.25
N HIS A 62 12.50 2.40 7.09
CA HIS A 62 13.03 1.04 7.08
C HIS A 62 12.00 0.06 7.66
N GLY A 63 11.81 -1.09 7.00
CA GLY A 63 10.89 -2.14 7.44
C GLY A 63 9.69 -2.32 6.51
N LEU A 64 8.71 -3.10 7.00
CA LEU A 64 7.42 -3.32 6.37
C LEU A 64 6.37 -2.53 7.15
N ASN A 65 5.50 -1.80 6.47
CA ASN A 65 4.26 -1.27 7.05
C ASN A 65 3.06 -1.83 6.29
N VAL A 66 1.91 -1.82 6.95
CA VAL A 66 0.64 -2.23 6.38
C VAL A 66 -0.40 -1.21 6.81
N ASP A 67 -1.05 -0.60 5.83
CA ASP A 67 -2.15 0.32 6.07
C ASP A 67 -3.46 -0.45 5.95
N LEU A 68 -4.37 -0.20 6.88
CA LEU A 68 -5.66 -0.87 6.92
C LEU A 68 -6.79 0.11 6.60
N MET A 69 -7.72 -0.33 5.77
CA MET A 69 -8.93 0.42 5.49
C MET A 69 -9.87 0.37 6.70
N VAL A 70 -10.25 1.54 7.22
CA VAL A 70 -11.20 1.72 8.30
C VAL A 70 -12.48 2.36 7.78
N GLU A 71 -13.62 1.74 8.09
CA GLU A 71 -14.92 2.32 7.80
C GLU A 71 -15.44 3.08 9.03
N LEU A 72 -15.57 4.41 8.91
CA LEU A 72 -16.04 5.28 9.99
C LEU A 72 -17.12 6.25 9.47
N GLY A 73 -18.32 6.16 10.04
CA GLY A 73 -19.41 7.11 9.75
C GLY A 73 -19.89 7.11 8.28
N GLY A 74 -19.73 5.98 7.58
CA GLY A 74 -20.05 5.86 6.15
C GLY A 74 -18.94 6.32 5.21
N ASN A 75 -17.78 6.72 5.74
CA ASN A 75 -16.58 7.06 4.98
C ASN A 75 -15.48 6.02 5.22
N CYS A 76 -14.60 5.86 4.22
CA CYS A 76 -13.43 5.01 4.25
C CYS A 76 -12.18 5.86 4.52
N VAL A 77 -11.38 5.50 5.53
CA VAL A 77 -10.13 6.18 5.91
C VAL A 77 -9.00 5.18 6.13
N GLU A 78 -7.76 5.57 5.81
CA GLU A 78 -6.54 4.80 6.10
C GLU A 78 -6.18 4.94 7.58
N ALA A 79 -5.67 3.85 8.19
CA ALA A 79 -5.27 3.79 9.59
C ALA A 79 -3.86 3.21 9.78
#